data_AF-A0A832X208-F1
#
_entry.id   AF-A0A832X208-F1
#
_cell.length_a   1.000
_cell.length_b   1.000
_cell.length_c   1.000
_cell.angle_alpha   90.00
_cell.angle_beta   90.00
_cell.angle_gamma   90.00
#
_symmetry.space_group_name_H-M   'P 1'
#
loop_
_entity.id
_entity.type
_entity.pdbx_description
1 polymer ?
#
loop_
_entity_poly.entity_id
_entity_poly.type
_entity_poly.pdbx_seq_one_letter_code
_entity_poly.pdbx_strand_id
1 'polypeptide(L)'
;MSIYDAILEPIYRALDIAFGWLFAYGSMYAILGVAIVIGTTLTVVQALLVNQKELKMMREETTAFQKEMLNAQKSNDKNRIKKLQKRKGRIDEMQKKLMSMSFKPLYITMIPIFIFFSWLRQSPAADIVDPVVVKLPFDTLLVQLFHKSSPAGLQTGDWLGWLGWYIFSSSVVSNILRKIMGMA
;
A
#
# COMPACT_ATOMS: atom_id res chain seq x y z
N MET A 1 8.07 30.28 -12.49
CA MET A 1 7.07 29.20 -12.29
C MET A 1 7.78 27.90 -12.66
N SER A 2 7.92 26.99 -11.71
CA SER A 2 8.63 25.73 -11.94
C SER A 2 7.80 24.84 -12.88
N ILE A 3 8.44 24.01 -13.71
CA ILE A 3 7.72 23.00 -14.54
C ILE A 3 6.85 22.10 -13.64
N TYR A 4 7.29 21.89 -12.40
CA TYR A 4 6.53 21.19 -11.37
C TYR A 4 5.20 21.87 -11.05
N ASP A 5 5.18 23.20 -10.93
CA ASP A 5 3.96 23.96 -10.62
C ASP A 5 2.97 23.90 -11.79
N ALA A 6 3.47 24.00 -13.02
CA ALA A 6 2.64 23.97 -14.23
C ALA A 6 1.89 22.64 -14.42
N ILE A 7 2.47 21.52 -13.95
CA ILE A 7 1.86 20.18 -14.04
C ILE A 7 0.94 19.90 -12.85
N LEU A 8 1.34 20.33 -11.65
CA LEU A 8 0.63 19.99 -10.42
C LEU A 8 -0.52 20.94 -10.11
N GLU A 9 -0.44 22.22 -10.48
CA GLU A 9 -1.48 23.21 -10.18
C GLU A 9 -2.86 22.85 -10.77
N PRO A 10 -2.98 22.39 -12.04
CA PRO A 10 -4.27 21.93 -12.56
C PRO A 10 -4.83 20.72 -11.78
N ILE A 11 -3.94 19.81 -11.37
CA ILE A 11 -4.31 18.62 -10.58
C ILE A 11 -4.80 19.05 -9.20
N TYR A 12 -4.10 19.98 -8.55
CA TYR A 12 -4.45 20.49 -7.22
C TYR A 12 -5.79 21.23 -7.24
N ARG A 13 -6.05 22.06 -8.24
CA ARG A 13 -7.36 22.69 -8.41
C ARG A 13 -8.48 21.68 -8.61
N ALA A 14 -8.24 20.64 -9.41
CA ALA A 14 -9.21 19.56 -9.59
C ALA A 14 -9.48 18.82 -8.26
N LEU A 15 -8.44 18.57 -7.46
CA LEU A 15 -8.57 17.98 -6.14
C LEU A 15 -9.30 18.89 -5.14
N ASP A 16 -9.05 20.20 -5.15
CA ASP A 16 -9.75 21.17 -4.31
C ASP A 16 -11.25 21.24 -4.65
N ILE A 17 -11.61 21.22 -5.93
CA ILE A 17 -13.02 21.18 -6.36
C ILE A 17 -13.67 19.85 -5.97
N ALA A 18 -12.96 18.73 -6.19
CA ALA A 18 -13.50 17.40 -5.97
C ALA A 18 -13.61 17.02 -4.48
N PHE A 19 -12.68 17.49 -3.63
CA PHE A 19 -12.54 17.06 -2.24
C PHE A 19 -12.50 18.19 -1.21
N GLY A 20 -12.33 19.45 -1.60
CA GLY A 20 -12.28 20.58 -0.66
C GLY A 20 -13.54 20.67 0.21
N TRP A 21 -14.71 20.38 -0.38
CA TRP A 21 -15.99 20.37 0.34
C TRP A 21 -16.10 19.26 1.40
N LEU A 22 -15.35 18.15 1.28
CA LEU A 22 -15.37 17.07 2.27
C LEU A 22 -14.70 17.48 3.59
N PHE A 23 -13.74 18.41 3.56
CA PHE A 23 -13.09 18.90 4.77
C PHE A 23 -14.03 19.70 5.68
N ALA A 24 -15.14 20.23 5.14
CA ALA A 24 -16.19 20.87 5.94
C ALA A 24 -16.93 19.89 6.87
N TYR A 25 -16.93 18.59 6.56
CA TYR A 25 -17.56 17.54 7.36
C TYR A 25 -16.59 16.88 8.36
N GLY A 26 -15.31 17.28 8.34
CA GLY A 26 -14.25 16.76 9.20
C GLY A 26 -13.22 15.89 8.46
N SER A 27 -11.99 15.94 8.95
CA SER A 27 -10.79 15.32 8.37
C SER A 27 -10.94 13.81 8.14
N MET A 28 -11.71 13.13 8.98
CA MET A 28 -11.94 11.68 8.88
C MET A 28 -12.64 11.30 7.57
N TYR A 29 -13.69 12.01 7.16
CA TYR A 29 -14.47 11.72 5.95
C TYR A 29 -13.72 12.14 4.68
N ALA A 30 -13.01 13.27 4.74
CA ALA A 30 -12.19 13.73 3.63
C ALA A 30 -11.07 12.73 3.29
N ILE A 31 -10.33 12.27 4.30
CA ILE A 31 -9.27 11.28 4.12
C ILE A 31 -9.84 9.95 3.62
N LEU A 32 -11.03 9.55 4.09
CA LEU A 32 -11.70 8.33 3.64
C LEU A 32 -12.14 8.42 2.17
N GLY A 33 -12.70 9.54 1.73
CA GLY A 33 -13.09 9.75 0.32
C GLY A 33 -11.90 9.65 -0.63
N VAL A 34 -10.77 10.24 -0.25
CA VAL A 34 -9.53 10.13 -1.01
C VAL A 34 -9.00 8.69 -0.99
N ALA A 35 -8.98 8.05 0.18
CA ALA A 35 -8.51 6.67 0.31
C ALA A 35 -9.33 5.72 -0.58
N ILE A 36 -10.63 6.00 -0.79
CA ILE A 36 -11.46 5.27 -1.74
C ILE A 36 -10.97 5.47 -3.17
N VAL A 37 -10.74 6.72 -3.60
CA VAL A 37 -10.31 7.03 -4.97
C VAL A 37 -8.91 6.47 -5.27
N ILE A 38 -7.96 6.66 -4.36
CA ILE A 38 -6.61 6.12 -4.50
C ILE A 38 -6.64 4.59 -4.45
N GLY A 39 -7.35 4.00 -3.47
CA GLY A 39 -7.50 2.55 -3.34
C GLY A 39 -8.13 1.93 -4.59
N THR A 40 -9.13 2.58 -5.17
CA THR A 40 -9.77 2.13 -6.42
C THR A 40 -8.81 2.19 -7.59
N THR A 41 -8.12 3.32 -7.77
CA THR A 41 -7.14 3.49 -8.84
C THR A 41 -6.02 2.45 -8.74
N LEU A 42 -5.46 2.26 -7.54
CA LEU A 42 -4.47 1.24 -7.23
C LEU A 42 -4.97 -0.16 -7.63
N THR A 43 -6.19 -0.49 -7.22
CA THR A 43 -6.71 -1.83 -7.41
C THR A 43 -7.01 -2.10 -8.90
N VAL A 44 -7.52 -1.12 -9.63
CA VAL A 44 -7.74 -1.20 -11.09
C VAL A 44 -6.41 -1.32 -11.83
N VAL A 45 -5.43 -0.46 -11.52
CA VAL A 45 -4.09 -0.50 -12.12
C VAL A 45 -3.43 -1.85 -11.87
N GLN A 46 -3.55 -2.38 -10.65
CA GLN A 46 -3.02 -3.70 -10.32
C GLN A 46 -3.74 -4.83 -11.07
N ALA A 47 -5.06 -4.76 -11.22
CA ALA A 47 -5.83 -5.73 -11.99
C ALA A 47 -5.42 -5.77 -13.47
N LEU A 48 -5.14 -4.59 -14.05
CA LEU A 48 -4.75 -4.47 -15.45
C LEU A 48 -3.28 -4.86 -15.71
N LEU A 49 -2.38 -4.52 -14.79
CA LEU A 49 -0.94 -4.73 -14.97
C LEU A 49 -0.44 -6.10 -14.53
N VAL A 50 -1.17 -6.81 -13.65
CA VAL A 50 -0.70 -8.06 -13.05
C VAL A 50 -1.53 -9.24 -13.55
N ASN A 51 -0.87 -10.16 -14.25
CA ASN A 51 -1.49 -11.44 -14.61
C ASN A 51 -1.64 -12.32 -13.37
N GLN A 52 -2.86 -12.39 -12.84
CA GLN A 52 -3.16 -13.13 -11.62
C GLN A 52 -3.00 -14.65 -11.75
N LYS A 53 -3.28 -15.22 -12.93
CA LYS A 53 -3.09 -16.66 -13.18
C LYS A 53 -1.62 -17.03 -13.12
N GLU A 54 -0.78 -16.25 -13.79
CA GLU A 54 0.66 -16.46 -13.81
C GLU A 54 1.28 -16.28 -12.42
N LEU A 55 0.84 -15.25 -11.69
CA LEU A 55 1.27 -14.98 -10.32
C LEU A 55 0.93 -16.14 -9.38
N LYS A 56 -0.29 -16.68 -9.47
CA LYS A 56 -0.73 -17.83 -8.65
C LYS A 56 0.09 -19.07 -8.95
N MET A 57 0.26 -19.42 -10.22
CA MET A 57 1.06 -20.58 -10.64
C MET A 57 2.51 -20.49 -10.15
N MET A 58 3.17 -19.35 -10.36
CA MET A 58 4.55 -19.15 -9.91
C MET A 58 4.69 -19.20 -8.39
N ARG A 59 3.70 -18.67 -7.64
CA ARG A 59 3.67 -18.76 -6.17
C ARG A 59 3.56 -20.21 -5.71
N GLU A 60 2.63 -20.97 -6.27
CA GLU A 60 2.44 -22.39 -5.96
C GLU A 60 3.71 -23.21 -6.24
N GLU A 61 4.34 -23.03 -7.41
CA GLU A 61 5.58 -23.73 -7.78
C GLU A 61 6.74 -23.37 -6.83
N THR A 62 6.87 -22.09 -6.48
CA THR A 62 7.89 -21.62 -5.53
C THR A 62 7.67 -22.18 -4.13
N THR A 63 6.44 -22.16 -3.63
CA THR A 63 6.10 -22.71 -2.30
C THR A 63 6.25 -24.22 -2.25
N ALA A 64 5.88 -24.95 -3.31
CA ALA A 64 6.08 -26.38 -3.40
C ALA A 64 7.58 -26.74 -3.35
N PHE A 65 8.42 -26.01 -4.09
CA PHE A 65 9.87 -26.19 -4.04
C PHE A 65 10.47 -25.89 -2.67
N GLN A 66 10.05 -24.80 -2.01
CA GLN A 66 10.52 -24.45 -0.67
C GLN A 66 10.17 -25.56 0.35
N LYS A 67 8.96 -26.13 0.27
CA LYS A 67 8.55 -27.27 1.10
C LYS A 67 9.39 -28.51 0.81
N GLU A 68 9.63 -28.83 -0.47
CA GLU A 68 10.42 -30.00 -0.84
C GLU A 68 11.89 -29.88 -0.39
N MET A 69 12.48 -28.69 -0.54
CA MET A 69 13.83 -28.40 -0.07
C MET A 69 13.93 -28.54 1.45
N LEU A 70 12.96 -27.99 2.19
CA LEU A 70 12.93 -28.06 3.65
C LEU A 70 12.76 -29.51 4.14
N ASN A 71 11.94 -30.31 3.45
CA ASN A 71 11.79 -31.74 3.76
C ASN A 71 13.07 -32.53 3.47
N ALA A 72 13.73 -32.29 2.33
CA ALA A 72 14.98 -32.95 1.97
C ALA A 72 16.14 -32.59 2.93
N GLN A 73 16.16 -31.35 3.42
CA GLN A 73 17.09 -30.90 4.47
C GLN A 73 16.82 -31.61 5.80
N LYS A 74 15.54 -31.69 6.23
CA LYS A 74 15.15 -32.39 7.45
C LYS A 74 15.47 -33.89 7.41
N SER A 75 15.32 -34.53 6.26
CA SER A 75 15.64 -35.96 6.07
C SER A 75 17.11 -36.22 5.78
N ASN A 76 17.97 -35.20 5.74
CA ASN A 76 19.40 -35.28 5.42
C ASN A 76 19.72 -36.02 4.10
N ASP A 77 18.78 -35.98 3.13
CA ASP A 77 18.90 -36.70 1.87
C ASP A 77 19.76 -35.91 0.88
N LYS A 78 21.07 -36.17 0.92
CA LYS A 78 22.08 -35.49 0.10
C LYS A 78 21.82 -35.63 -1.41
N ASN A 79 21.22 -36.73 -1.86
CA ASN A 79 20.93 -36.95 -3.28
C ASN A 79 19.74 -36.09 -3.72
N ARG A 80 18.69 -36.04 -2.90
CA ARG A 80 17.52 -35.19 -3.16
C ARG A 80 17.86 -33.71 -3.09
N ILE A 81 18.70 -33.28 -2.15
CA ILE A 81 19.20 -31.91 -2.06
C ILE A 81 19.96 -31.51 -3.33
N LYS A 82 20.89 -32.34 -3.82
CA LYS A 82 21.63 -32.08 -5.06
C LYS A 82 20.69 -31.97 -6.28
N LYS A 83 19.65 -32.80 -6.35
CA LYS A 83 18.65 -32.75 -7.44
C LYS A 83 17.83 -31.46 -7.38
N LEU A 84 17.45 -31.02 -6.18
CA LEU A 84 16.71 -29.76 -5.98
C LEU A 84 17.58 -28.53 -6.23
N GLN A 85 18.88 -28.56 -5.88
CA GLN A 85 19.82 -27.49 -6.19
C GLN A 85 19.92 -27.21 -7.70
N LYS A 86 19.84 -28.25 -8.55
CA LYS A 86 19.80 -28.06 -10.02
C LYS A 86 18.57 -27.28 -10.49
N ARG A 87 17.45 -27.37 -9.77
CA ARG A 87 16.21 -26.60 -10.06
C ARG A 87 16.19 -25.21 -9.43
N LYS A 88 17.08 -24.94 -8.47
CA LYS A 88 17.15 -23.68 -7.73
C LYS A 88 17.28 -22.47 -8.66
N GLY A 89 18.12 -22.55 -9.71
CA GLY A 89 18.29 -21.43 -10.65
C GLY A 89 16.98 -20.98 -11.32
N ARG A 90 16.15 -21.93 -11.78
CA ARG A 90 14.83 -21.63 -12.36
C ARG A 90 13.86 -21.06 -11.31
N ILE A 91 13.88 -21.60 -10.09
CA ILE A 91 13.03 -21.10 -9.00
C ILE A 91 13.45 -19.68 -8.60
N ASP A 92 14.74 -19.40 -8.52
CA ASP A 92 15.29 -18.09 -8.18
C ASP A 92 14.90 -17.07 -9.27
N GLU A 93 14.91 -17.46 -10.55
CA GLU A 93 14.41 -16.64 -11.65
C GLU A 93 12.89 -16.37 -11.53
N MET A 94 12.09 -17.39 -11.21
CA MET A 94 10.66 -17.20 -10.95
C MET A 94 10.41 -16.32 -9.73
N GLN A 95 11.21 -16.43 -8.66
CA GLN A 95 11.14 -15.52 -7.52
C GLN A 95 11.46 -14.08 -7.92
N LYS A 96 12.49 -13.86 -8.73
CA LYS A 96 12.80 -12.52 -9.28
C LYS A 96 11.64 -12.00 -10.13
N LYS A 97 11.01 -12.84 -10.95
CA LYS A 97 9.85 -12.47 -11.74
C LYS A 97 8.65 -12.10 -10.85
N LEU A 98 8.33 -12.92 -9.86
CA LEU A 98 7.31 -12.65 -8.83
C LEU A 98 7.55 -11.32 -8.12
N MET A 99 8.81 -11.08 -7.74
CA MET A 99 9.26 -9.84 -7.12
C MET A 99 8.97 -8.66 -8.07
N SER A 100 9.45 -8.71 -9.32
CA SER A 100 9.24 -7.65 -10.31
C SER A 100 7.76 -7.37 -10.63
N MET A 101 6.91 -8.41 -10.69
CA MET A 101 5.46 -8.28 -10.88
C MET A 101 4.77 -7.62 -9.68
N SER A 102 5.35 -7.73 -8.49
CA SER A 102 4.84 -7.09 -7.27
C SER A 102 5.37 -5.66 -7.12
N PHE A 103 6.60 -5.38 -7.58
CA PHE A 103 7.21 -4.04 -7.52
C PHE A 103 6.70 -3.07 -8.59
N LYS A 104 6.38 -3.55 -9.80
CA LYS A 104 5.84 -2.68 -10.86
C LYS A 104 4.58 -1.92 -10.41
N PRO A 105 3.56 -2.58 -9.82
CA PRO A 105 2.42 -1.89 -9.24
C PRO A 105 2.83 -0.91 -8.14
N LEU A 106 3.77 -1.29 -7.28
CA LEU A 106 4.19 -0.46 -6.14
C LEU A 106 4.66 0.93 -6.59
N TYR A 107 5.58 1.01 -7.56
CA TYR A 107 6.10 2.31 -8.04
C TYR A 107 5.03 3.17 -8.72
N ILE A 108 4.18 2.55 -9.53
CA ILE A 108 3.08 3.28 -10.20
C ILE A 108 2.11 3.81 -9.16
N THR A 109 1.91 3.10 -8.05
CA THR A 109 0.96 3.47 -7.01
C THR A 109 1.53 4.46 -6.00
N MET A 110 2.86 4.57 -5.89
CA MET A 110 3.49 5.62 -5.11
C MET A 110 3.25 7.02 -5.71
N ILE A 111 3.12 7.13 -7.04
CA ILE A 111 2.93 8.42 -7.72
C ILE A 111 1.63 9.12 -7.27
N PRO A 112 0.44 8.48 -7.33
CA PRO A 112 -0.80 9.06 -6.81
C PRO A 112 -0.71 9.44 -5.33
N ILE A 113 -0.04 8.60 -4.53
CA ILE A 113 0.13 8.82 -3.09
C ILE A 113 0.95 10.08 -2.84
N PHE A 114 2.08 10.25 -3.53
CA PHE A 114 2.92 11.43 -3.39
C PHE A 114 2.23 12.70 -3.89
N ILE A 115 1.52 12.64 -5.01
CA ILE A 115 0.74 13.78 -5.52
C ILE A 115 -0.32 14.18 -4.50
N PHE A 116 -1.05 13.21 -3.95
CA PHE A 116 -2.06 13.46 -2.94
C PHE A 116 -1.48 14.11 -1.67
N PHE A 117 -0.39 13.58 -1.13
CA PHE A 117 0.22 14.17 0.07
C PHE A 117 0.87 15.52 -0.18
N SER A 118 1.43 15.73 -1.37
CA SER A 118 1.96 17.03 -1.78
C SER A 118 0.86 18.08 -1.90
N TRP A 119 -0.32 17.69 -2.42
CA TRP A 119 -1.52 18.52 -2.43
C TRP A 119 -2.03 18.79 -1.01
N LEU A 120 -2.20 17.76 -0.18
CA LEU A 120 -2.72 17.91 1.19
C LEU A 120 -1.87 18.86 2.03
N ARG A 121 -0.55 18.87 1.82
CA ARG A 121 0.39 19.75 2.53
C ARG A 121 0.30 21.23 2.11
N GLN A 122 -0.12 21.50 0.88
CA GLN A 122 -0.18 22.85 0.31
C GLN A 122 -1.61 23.42 0.29
N SER A 123 -2.61 22.54 0.33
CA SER A 123 -4.02 22.92 0.39
C SER A 123 -4.31 23.61 1.72
N PRO A 124 -5.20 24.63 1.76
CA PRO A 124 -5.74 25.18 3.00
C PRO A 124 -6.39 24.12 3.90
N ALA A 125 -6.73 22.95 3.34
CA ALA A 125 -7.15 21.78 4.09
C ALA A 125 -6.10 21.29 5.10
N ALA A 126 -4.80 21.55 4.90
CA ALA A 126 -3.73 21.21 5.84
C ALA A 126 -3.97 21.79 7.23
N ASP A 127 -4.46 23.02 7.30
CA ASP A 127 -4.71 23.75 8.54
C ASP A 127 -6.01 23.28 9.23
N ILE A 128 -6.90 22.63 8.47
CA ILE A 128 -8.18 22.07 8.93
C ILE A 128 -8.01 20.60 9.35
N VAL A 129 -6.93 19.94 8.91
CA VAL A 129 -6.65 18.54 9.27
C VAL A 129 -6.21 18.48 10.71
N ASP A 130 -7.16 18.18 11.59
CA ASP A 130 -6.84 17.79 12.96
C ASP A 130 -5.76 16.70 12.97
N PRO A 131 -4.66 16.89 13.73
CA PRO A 131 -3.60 15.89 13.82
C PRO A 131 -4.12 14.58 14.45
N VAL A 132 -5.20 14.68 15.24
CA VAL A 132 -5.94 13.56 15.82
C VAL A 132 -7.17 13.27 14.96
N VAL A 133 -7.09 12.25 14.10
CA VAL A 133 -8.18 11.95 13.15
C VAL A 133 -9.20 10.96 13.75
N VAL A 134 -8.73 9.96 14.50
CA VAL A 134 -9.61 8.98 15.17
C VAL A 134 -9.05 8.66 16.56
N LYS A 135 -9.89 8.61 17.59
CA LYS A 135 -9.50 8.07 18.91
C LYS A 135 -9.71 6.56 18.93
N LEU A 136 -8.70 5.83 19.34
CA LEU A 136 -8.74 4.37 19.47
C LEU A 136 -8.99 4.00 20.95
N PRO A 137 -9.68 2.88 21.22
CA PRO A 137 -9.86 2.38 22.59
C PRO A 137 -8.65 1.58 23.11
N PHE A 138 -7.56 1.53 22.34
CA PHE A 138 -6.34 0.80 22.66
C PHE A 138 -5.12 1.49 22.05
N ASP A 139 -3.98 1.40 22.73
CA ASP A 139 -2.68 1.81 22.21
C ASP A 139 -1.83 0.59 21.89
N THR A 140 -1.38 0.49 20.63
CA THR A 140 -0.54 -0.63 20.18
C THR A 140 0.88 -0.14 19.92
N LEU A 141 1.85 -1.04 19.99
CA LEU A 141 3.25 -0.72 19.66
C LEU A 141 3.40 -0.09 18.26
N LEU A 142 2.54 -0.47 17.31
CA LEU A 142 2.51 0.12 15.97
C LEU A 142 2.01 1.56 15.99
N VAL A 143 0.97 1.85 16.79
CA VAL A 143 0.40 3.19 16.97
C VAL A 143 1.43 4.12 17.62
N GLN A 144 2.12 3.67 18.67
CA GLN A 144 3.23 4.40 19.30
C GLN A 144 4.39 4.67 18.34
N LEU A 145 4.70 3.73 17.43
CA LEU A 145 5.72 3.95 16.40
C LEU A 145 5.33 5.07 15.42
N PHE A 146 4.06 5.14 15.01
CA PHE A 146 3.57 6.22 14.15
C PHE A 146 3.51 7.58 14.87
N HIS A 147 3.37 7.60 16.19
CA HIS A 147 3.44 8.85 16.97
C HIS A 147 4.84 9.44 17.07
N LYS A 148 5.91 8.63 16.93
CA LYS A 148 7.28 9.17 16.91
C LYS A 148 7.53 10.16 15.77
N SER A 149 6.81 10.01 14.66
CA SER A 149 6.86 10.94 13.52
C SER A 149 5.87 12.11 13.64
N SER A 150 5.14 12.23 14.75
CA SER A 150 4.19 13.31 14.98
C SER A 150 4.85 14.53 15.66
N PRO A 151 4.26 15.74 15.51
CA PRO A 151 4.76 16.95 16.14
C PRO A 151 4.93 16.82 17.66
N ALA A 152 5.86 17.59 18.23
CA ALA A 152 6.09 17.60 19.67
C ALA A 152 4.79 17.91 20.44
N GLY A 153 4.44 17.08 21.44
CA GLY A 153 3.18 17.16 22.19
C GLY A 153 2.07 16.21 21.70
N LEU A 154 2.26 15.59 20.53
CA LEU A 154 1.36 14.60 19.93
C LEU A 154 2.11 13.27 19.70
N GLN A 155 3.04 12.94 20.59
CA GLN A 155 3.88 11.74 20.44
C GLN A 155 3.41 10.57 21.30
N THR A 156 2.34 10.78 22.07
CA THR A 156 1.72 9.81 22.98
C THR A 156 0.20 9.98 22.97
N GLY A 157 -0.53 8.88 23.13
CA GLY A 157 -1.98 8.86 23.34
C GLY A 157 -2.74 7.92 22.41
N ASP A 158 -3.99 7.62 22.74
CA ASP A 158 -4.77 6.58 22.06
C ASP A 158 -5.48 7.13 20.81
N TRP A 159 -4.71 7.57 19.83
CA TRP A 159 -5.26 8.17 18.62
C TRP A 159 -4.49 7.81 17.35
N LEU A 160 -5.20 7.86 16.23
CA LEU A 160 -4.69 7.61 14.90
C LEU A 160 -4.65 8.94 14.15
N GLY A 161 -3.46 9.34 13.73
CA GLY A 161 -3.29 10.52 12.88
C GLY A 161 -3.74 10.26 11.44
N TRP A 162 -3.64 11.30 10.61
CA TRP A 162 -4.03 11.24 9.20
C TRP A 162 -3.35 10.11 8.42
N LEU A 163 -2.06 9.85 8.67
CA LEU A 163 -1.30 8.80 7.99
C LEU A 163 -1.84 7.42 8.33
N GLY A 164 -2.05 7.15 9.62
CA GLY A 164 -2.56 5.87 10.08
C GLY A 164 -3.98 5.62 9.57
N TRP A 165 -4.83 6.66 9.62
CA TRP A 165 -6.20 6.57 9.11
C TRP A 165 -6.24 6.32 7.60
N TYR A 166 -5.35 6.98 6.83
CA TYR A 166 -5.18 6.74 5.41
C TYR A 166 -4.75 5.30 5.10
N ILE A 167 -3.73 4.78 5.78
CA ILE A 167 -3.24 3.40 5.56
C ILE A 167 -4.34 2.39 5.88
N PHE A 168 -5.06 2.59 6.98
CA PHE A 168 -6.15 1.71 7.39
C PHE A 168 -7.31 1.73 6.38
N SER A 169 -7.86 2.91 6.09
CA SER A 169 -8.98 3.06 5.15
C SER A 169 -8.63 2.57 3.75
N SER A 170 -7.46 2.93 3.22
CA SER A 170 -7.02 2.46 1.89
C SER A 170 -6.83 0.95 1.84
N SER A 171 -6.30 0.34 2.91
CA SER A 171 -6.14 -1.13 2.98
C SER A 171 -7.49 -1.84 2.99
N VAL A 172 -8.46 -1.34 3.78
CA VAL A 172 -9.82 -1.90 3.83
C VAL A 172 -10.52 -1.80 2.48
N VAL A 173 -10.51 -0.62 1.85
CA VAL A 173 -11.08 -0.41 0.51
C VAL A 173 -10.42 -1.34 -0.50
N SER A 174 -9.09 -1.39 -0.51
CA SER A 174 -8.33 -2.24 -1.44
C SER A 174 -8.69 -3.71 -1.28
N ASN A 175 -8.87 -4.19 -0.05
CA ASN A 175 -9.27 -5.57 0.22
C ASN A 175 -10.70 -5.87 -0.28
N ILE A 176 -11.64 -4.95 -0.06
CA ILE A 176 -13.01 -5.09 -0.55
C ILE A 176 -13.02 -5.16 -2.08
N LEU A 177 -12.34 -4.22 -2.75
CA LEU A 177 -12.28 -4.17 -4.20
C LEU A 177 -11.61 -5.39 -4.81
N ARG A 178 -10.54 -5.91 -4.18
CA ARG A 178 -9.89 -7.15 -4.62
C ARG A 178 -10.82 -8.36 -4.55
N LYS A 179 -11.66 -8.45 -3.51
CA LYS A 179 -12.69 -9.49 -3.41
C LYS A 179 -13.76 -9.35 -4.50
N ILE A 180 -14.25 -8.13 -4.73
CA ILE A 180 -15.24 -7.85 -5.79
C ILE A 180 -14.72 -8.24 -7.17
N MET A 181 -13.43 -7.96 -7.44
CA MET A 181 -12.78 -8.29 -8.71
C MET A 181 -12.27 -9.75 -8.80
N GLY A 182 -12.52 -10.60 -7.79
CA GLY A 182 -12.07 -12.00 -7.80
C GLY A 182 -10.55 -12.17 -7.81
N MET A 183 -9.81 -11.18 -7.28
CA MET A 183 -8.36 -11.19 -7.20
C MET A 183 -7.83 -11.72 -5.85
N ALA A 184 -8.71 -11.80 -4.84
CA ALA A 184 -8.41 -12.27 -3.49
C ALA A 184 -8.88 -13.72 -3.29
#